data_AF-A0A936YVA6-F1
#
_entry.id   AF-A0A936YVA6-F1
#
_cell.length_a   1.000
_cell.length_b   1.000
_cell.length_c   1.000
_cell.angle_alpha   90.00
_cell.angle_beta   90.00
_cell.angle_gamma   90.00
#
_symmetry.space_group_name_H-M   'P 1'
#
loop_
_entity.id
_entity.type
_entity.pdbx_description
1 polymer ?
#
loop_
_entity_poly.entity_id
_entity_poly.type
_entity_poly.pdbx_seq_one_letter_code
_entity_poly.pdbx_strand_id
1 'polypeptide(L)' 'MSFRYIHTFPISGANKLPRFKQWAAENIPGVALSLPPQVPVKSMALTVRLKSIEDRNVLVGKLEGVSF' A
#
# COMPACT_ATOMS: atom_id res chain seq x y z
N MET A 1 0.97 6.93 17.60
CA MET A 1 0.02 6.13 16.77
C MET A 1 0.74 4.89 16.27
N SER A 2 0.22 3.70 16.51
CA SER A 2 0.89 2.44 16.15
C SER A 2 0.26 1.83 14.90
N PHE A 3 1.02 1.74 13.81
CA PHE A 3 0.62 0.94 12.65
C PHE A 3 0.98 -0.52 12.92
N ARG A 4 0.00 -1.30 13.39
CA ARG A 4 0.20 -2.70 13.81
C ARG A 4 -0.03 -3.71 12.68
N TYR A 5 -0.74 -3.29 11.64
CA TYR A 5 -1.10 -4.16 10.53
C TYR A 5 -0.16 -3.94 9.36
N ILE A 6 0.20 -5.03 8.71
CA ILE A 6 1.10 -5.01 7.58
C ILE A 6 0.43 -5.76 6.44
N HIS A 7 0.47 -5.18 5.24
CA HIS A 7 0.03 -5.85 4.03
C HIS A 7 1.12 -5.76 2.98
N THR A 8 1.53 -6.91 2.46
CA THR A 8 2.51 -7.00 1.39
C THR A 8 1.80 -7.49 0.14
N PHE A 9 1.93 -6.75 -0.94
CA PHE A 9 1.37 -7.11 -2.24
C PHE A 9 2.43 -7.00 -3.34
N PRO A 10 2.27 -7.78 -4.42
CA PRO A 10 3.18 -7.71 -5.55
C PRO A 10 3.01 -6.38 -6.29
N ILE A 11 4.13 -5.73 -6.61
CA ILE A 11 4.16 -4.50 -7.41
C ILE A 11 5.41 -4.48 -8.28
N SER A 12 5.22 -4.15 -9.55
CA SER A 12 6.29 -4.09 -10.54
C SER A 12 6.51 -2.65 -11.05
N GLY A 13 7.63 -2.44 -11.72
CA GLY A 13 7.95 -1.15 -12.34
C GLY A 13 8.65 -0.12 -11.44
N ALA A 14 9.04 1.02 -12.02
CA ALA A 14 9.66 2.12 -11.29
C ALA A 14 8.64 2.93 -10.47
N ASN A 15 9.11 3.82 -9.58
CA ASN A 15 8.26 4.81 -8.90
C ASN A 15 7.10 4.21 -8.08
N LYS A 16 7.31 3.05 -7.46
CA LYS A 16 6.29 2.28 -6.71
C LYS A 16 5.62 3.09 -5.59
N LEU A 17 6.43 3.81 -4.81
CA LEU A 17 5.94 4.62 -3.69
C LEU A 17 4.99 5.75 -4.15
N PRO A 18 5.39 6.65 -5.08
CA PRO A 18 4.50 7.70 -5.55
C PRO A 18 3.29 7.15 -6.32
N ARG A 19 3.45 6.09 -7.13
CA ARG A 19 2.31 5.43 -7.80
C ARG A 19 1.28 4.90 -6.81
N PHE A 20 1.73 4.18 -5.79
CA PHE A 20 0.84 3.68 -4.76
C PHE A 20 0.20 4.81 -3.95
N LYS A 21 0.97 5.87 -3.63
CA LYS A 21 0.43 7.04 -2.91
C LYS A 21 -0.66 7.75 -3.70
N GLN A 22 -0.48 7.90 -5.01
CA GLN A 22 -1.48 8.48 -5.90
C GLN A 22 -2.73 7.59 -5.97
N TRP A 23 -2.55 6.30 -6.25
CA TRP A 23 -3.65 5.34 -6.26
C TRP A 23 -4.42 5.33 -4.93
N ALA A 24 -3.72 5.40 -3.81
CA ALA A 24 -4.33 5.40 -2.49
C ALA A 24 -5.13 6.68 -2.23
N ALA A 25 -4.65 7.83 -2.68
CA ALA A 25 -5.38 9.09 -2.60
C ALA A 25 -6.70 9.04 -3.42
N GLU A 26 -6.69 8.35 -4.56
CA GLU A 26 -7.86 8.23 -5.44
C GLU A 26 -8.86 7.17 -4.99
N ASN A 27 -8.38 6.01 -4.51
CA ASN A 27 -9.24 4.84 -4.24
C ASN A 27 -9.62 4.68 -2.77
N ILE A 28 -8.77 5.16 -1.86
CA ILE A 28 -8.94 5.01 -0.41
C ILE A 28 -8.66 6.33 0.33
N PRO A 29 -9.34 7.44 -0.05
CA PRO A 29 -9.19 8.70 0.67
C PRO A 29 -9.60 8.52 2.14
N GLY A 30 -8.69 8.84 3.07
CA GLY A 30 -8.93 8.76 4.51
C GLY A 30 -8.36 7.52 5.21
N VAL A 31 -7.79 6.56 4.47
CA VAL A 31 -7.10 5.40 5.07
C VAL A 31 -5.73 5.83 5.60
N ALA A 32 -5.50 5.60 6.89
CA ALA A 32 -4.22 5.87 7.53
C ALA A 32 -3.20 4.79 7.15
N LEU A 33 -2.40 5.07 6.12
CA LEU A 33 -1.33 4.22 5.63
C LEU A 33 0.05 4.80 5.93
N SER A 34 0.98 3.91 6.27
CA SER A 34 2.39 4.21 6.49
C SER A 34 3.22 3.41 5.49
N LEU A 35 3.92 4.14 4.64
CA LEU A 35 4.78 3.59 3.60
C LEU A 35 6.22 3.48 4.09
N PRO A 36 6.96 2.45 3.64
CA PRO A 36 8.39 2.35 3.90
C PRO A 36 9.10 3.54 3.23
N PRO A 37 10.14 4.09 3.89
CA PRO A 37 10.85 5.26 3.37
C PRO A 37 11.59 4.98 2.06
N GLN A 38 12.02 3.74 1.87
CA GLN A 38 12.70 3.29 0.66
C GLN A 38 12.27 1.88 0.31
N VAL A 39 11.98 1.66 -0.97
CA VAL A 39 11.68 0.34 -1.53
C VAL A 39 12.72 0.08 -2.62
N PRO A 40 13.42 -1.07 -2.58
CA PRO A 40 14.37 -1.40 -3.62
C PRO A 40 13.71 -1.39 -5.00
N VAL A 41 14.39 -0.82 -5.99
CA VAL A 41 13.89 -0.75 -7.38
C VAL A 41 13.59 -2.15 -7.93
N LYS A 42 14.41 -3.15 -7.55
CA LYS A 42 14.24 -4.56 -7.93
C LYS A 42 13.17 -5.32 -7.11
N SER A 43 12.67 -4.76 -6.01
CA SER A 43 11.73 -5.47 -5.12
C SER A 43 10.37 -5.65 -5.77
N MET A 44 9.97 -6.88 -6.11
CA MET A 44 8.65 -7.12 -6.71
C MET A 44 7.50 -7.08 -5.70
N ALA A 45 7.76 -6.63 -4.47
CA ALA A 45 6.78 -6.52 -3.40
C ALA A 45 6.89 -5.17 -2.70
N LEU A 46 5.74 -4.63 -2.30
CA LEU A 46 5.60 -3.43 -1.48
C LEU A 46 4.84 -3.80 -0.22
N THR A 47 5.47 -3.48 0.90
CA THR A 47 4.91 -3.66 2.24
C THR A 47 4.35 -2.34 2.72
N VAL A 48 3.06 -2.29 3.02
CA VAL A 48 2.37 -1.11 3.54
C VAL A 48 1.90 -1.40 4.95
N ARG A 49 2.05 -0.42 5.85
CA ARG A 49 1.59 -0.51 7.23
C ARG A 49 0.29 0.25 7.40
N LEU A 50 -0.63 -0.32 8.17
CA LEU A 50 -1.98 0.18 8.39
C LEU A 50 -2.29 0.26 9.88
N LYS A 51 -3.17 1.18 10.23
CA LYS A 51 -3.54 1.45 11.61
C LYS A 51 -4.56 0.44 12.14
N SER A 52 -5.59 0.14 11.35
CA SER A 52 -6.68 -0.76 11.72
C SER A 52 -6.80 -1.96 10.79
N ILE A 53 -7.51 -2.99 11.25
CA ILE A 53 -7.85 -4.14 10.41
C ILE A 53 -8.90 -3.79 9.35
N GLU A 54 -9.76 -2.81 9.63
CA GLU A 54 -10.73 -2.27 8.68
C GLU A 54 -10.01 -1.62 7.49
N ASP A 55 -9.01 -0.78 7.76
CA ASP A 55 -8.13 -0.20 6.73
C ASP A 55 -7.50 -1.29 5.85
N ARG A 56 -7.10 -2.41 6.47
CA ARG A 56 -6.53 -3.56 5.75
C ARG A 56 -7.56 -4.23 4.85
N ASN A 57 -8.78 -4.42 5.31
CA ASN A 57 -9.82 -5.05 4.51
C ASN A 57 -10.22 -4.17 3.33
N VAL A 58 -10.32 -2.85 3.54
CA VAL A 58 -10.57 -1.89 2.44
C VAL A 58 -9.44 -1.92 1.43
N LEU A 59 -8.18 -1.89 1.91
CA LEU A 59 -7.01 -1.96 1.04
C LEU A 59 -6.98 -3.28 0.26
N VAL A 60 -7.11 -4.42 0.91
CA VAL A 60 -7.11 -5.75 0.26
C VAL A 60 -8.22 -5.83 -0.78
N GLY A 61 -9.46 -5.47 -0.42
CA GLY A 61 -10.58 -5.54 -1.35
C GLY A 61 -10.45 -4.58 -2.54
N LYS A 62 -9.75 -3.44 -2.39
CA LYS A 62 -9.43 -2.53 -3.50
C LYS A 62 -8.22 -3.00 -4.32
N LEU A 63 -7.29 -3.73 -3.70
CA LEU A 63 -6.14 -4.33 -4.39
C LEU A 63 -6.52 -5.58 -5.17
N GLU A 64 -7.59 -6.29 -4.78
CA GLU A 64 -8.14 -7.41 -5.55
C GLU A 64 -8.58 -6.94 -6.95
N GLY A 65 -7.73 -7.20 -7.95
CA GLY A 65 -7.94 -6.80 -9.34
C GLY A 65 -7.05 -5.65 -9.83
N VAL A 66 -6.29 -5.00 -8.93
CA VAL A 66 -5.36 -3.93 -9.31
C VAL A 66 -3.96 -4.52 -9.47
N SER A 67 -3.44 -4.52 -10.69
CA SER A 67 -2.04 -4.88 -10.99
C SER A 67 -1.20 -3.61 -11.07
N PHE A 68 -0.12 -3.53 -10.27
CA PHE A 68 0.81 -2.40 -10.27
C PHE A 68 2.10 -2.67 -11.03
#